data_AF-A0A7L4QAQ1-F1
#
_entry.id   AF-A0A7L4QAQ1-F1
#
_cell.length_a   1.000
_cell.length_b   1.000
_cell.length_c   1.000
_cell.angle_alpha   90.00
_cell.angle_beta   90.00
_cell.angle_gamma   90.00
#
_symmetry.space_group_name_H-M   'P 1'
#
loop_
_entity.id
_entity.type
_entity.pdbx_description
1 polymer ?
#
loop_
_entity_poly.entity_id
_entity_poly.type
_entity_poly.pdbx_seq_one_letter_code
_entity_poly.pdbx_strand_id
1 'polypeptide(L)'
;MTDWILILLIVAGLLTLLGLFLVIFLWKKRKEGAVEPDYRAFFILGIIFAPMGIVLSVIVTWALLGITALGVIYLIIGLTNRDKWKT
;
A
#
# COMPACT_ATOMS: atom_id res chain seq x y z
N MET A 1 -7.89 2.64 -29.85
CA MET A 1 -8.87 1.82 -29.07
C MET A 1 -8.22 0.58 -28.52
N THR A 2 -7.49 -0.18 -29.35
CA THR A 2 -6.68 -1.34 -28.97
C THR A 2 -5.65 -1.06 -27.88
N ASP A 3 -4.99 0.11 -27.89
CA ASP A 3 -3.95 0.45 -26.91
C ASP A 3 -4.50 0.61 -25.48
N TRP A 4 -5.69 1.20 -25.33
CA TRP A 4 -6.36 1.36 -24.04
C TRP A 4 -6.81 0.02 -23.46
N ILE A 5 -7.24 -0.92 -24.31
CA ILE A 5 -7.61 -2.27 -23.91
C ILE A 5 -6.38 -3.04 -23.41
N LEU A 6 -5.25 -2.90 -24.10
CA LEU A 6 -3.97 -3.49 -23.69
C LEU A 6 -3.52 -2.98 -22.32
N ILE A 7 -3.58 -1.66 -22.08
CA ILE A 7 -3.23 -1.06 -20.79
C ILE A 7 -4.14 -1.59 -19.67
N LEU A 8 -5.45 -1.67 -19.90
CA LEU A 8 -6.40 -2.19 -18.92
C LEU A 8 -6.13 -3.66 -18.58
N LEU A 9 -5.81 -4.50 -19.56
CA LEU A 9 -5.46 -5.90 -19.35
C LEU A 9 -4.17 -6.06 -18.55
N ILE A 10 -3.15 -5.25 -18.82
CA ILE A 10 -1.88 -5.25 -18.06
C ILE A 10 -2.14 -4.86 -16.60
N VAL A 11 -2.92 -3.80 -16.36
CA VAL A 11 -3.27 -3.36 -15.01
C VAL A 11 -4.08 -4.42 -14.27
N ALA A 12 -5.07 -5.04 -14.92
CA ALA A 12 -5.86 -6.13 -14.33
C ALA A 12 -4.99 -7.36 -14.00
N GLY A 13 -4.05 -7.72 -14.88
CA GLY A 13 -3.06 -8.78 -14.65
C GLY A 13 -2.16 -8.48 -13.45
N LEU A 14 -1.65 -7.25 -13.33
CA LEU A 14 -0.85 -6.83 -12.18
C LEU A 14 -1.62 -6.88 -10.87
N LEU A 15 -2.88 -6.42 -10.87
CA LEU A 15 -3.75 -6.44 -9.69
C LEU A 15 -4.08 -7.87 -9.24
N THR A 16 -4.35 -8.77 -10.18
CA THR A 16 -4.61 -10.18 -9.87
C THR A 16 -3.37 -10.88 -9.30
N LEU A 17 -2.18 -10.61 -9.85
CA LEU A 17 -0.91 -11.11 -9.30
C LEU A 17 -0.63 -10.56 -7.89
N LEU A 18 -0.88 -9.26 -7.65
CA LEU A 18 -0.77 -8.64 -6.33
C LEU A 18 -1.72 -9.28 -5.32
N GLY A 19 -2.97 -9.53 -5.72
CA GLY A 19 -3.96 -10.22 -4.90
C GLY A 19 -3.53 -11.64 -4.52
N LEU A 20 -3.03 -12.41 -5.49
CA LEU A 20 -2.49 -13.75 -5.27
C LEU A 20 -1.29 -13.74 -4.31
N PHE A 21 -0.36 -12.81 -4.50
CA PHE A 21 0.80 -12.65 -3.63
C PHE A 21 0.38 -12.32 -2.19
N LEU A 22 -0.56 -11.39 -2.02
CA LEU A 22 -1.11 -11.04 -0.70
C LEU A 22 -1.76 -12.25 -0.02
N VAL A 23 -2.58 -13.01 -0.74
CA VAL A 23 -3.22 -14.21 -0.20
C VAL A 23 -2.18 -15.22 0.27
N ILE A 24 -1.18 -15.55 -0.56
CA ILE A 24 -0.12 -16.50 -0.22
C ILE A 24 0.68 -16.01 0.99
N PHE A 25 1.06 -14.74 1.00
CA PHE A 25 1.82 -14.12 2.09
C PHE A 25 1.05 -14.16 3.42
N LEU A 26 -0.23 -13.81 3.41
CA LEU A 26 -1.10 -13.87 4.58
C LEU A 26 -1.31 -15.32 5.06
N TRP A 27 -1.46 -16.27 4.13
CA TRP A 27 -1.62 -17.69 4.47
C TRP A 27 -0.36 -18.27 5.11
N LYS A 28 0.82 -17.88 4.61
CA LYS A 28 2.12 -18.25 5.19
C LYS A 28 2.31 -17.64 6.58
N LYS A 29 2.05 -16.33 6.74
CA LYS A 29 2.10 -15.65 8.04
C LYS A 29 1.15 -16.24 9.08
N ARG A 30 0.00 -16.77 8.66
CA ARG A 30 -0.94 -17.45 9.55
C ARG A 30 -0.40 -18.80 10.05
N LYS A 31 0.38 -19.51 9.24
CA LYS A 31 1.00 -20.81 9.59
C LYS A 31 2.25 -20.67 10.47
N GLU A 32 3.03 -19.60 10.32
CA GLU A 32 4.31 -19.41 11.01
C GLU A 32 4.19 -18.81 12.42
N GLY A 33 2.96 -18.64 12.93
CA GLY A 33 2.70 -17.83 14.13
C GLY A 33 2.76 -16.36 13.76
N ALA A 34 1.62 -15.68 13.79
CA ALA A 34 1.50 -14.33 13.26
C ALA A 34 2.45 -13.38 13.99
N VAL A 35 3.56 -13.02 13.34
CA VAL A 35 4.36 -11.86 13.76
C VAL A 35 3.45 -10.66 13.64
N GLU A 36 3.00 -10.15 14.79
CA GLU A 36 2.17 -8.96 14.89
C GLU A 36 2.77 -7.85 14.04
N PRO A 37 1.99 -7.28 13.10
CA PRO A 37 2.44 -6.15 12.32
C PRO A 37 2.81 -4.99 13.23
N ASP A 38 3.91 -4.28 12.91
CA ASP A 38 4.26 -3.05 13.61
C ASP A 38 3.37 -1.91 13.11
N TYR A 39 2.26 -1.68 13.82
CA TYR A 39 1.32 -0.61 13.51
C TYR A 39 1.92 0.79 13.66
N ARG A 40 2.96 0.96 14.48
CA ARG A 40 3.68 2.22 14.60
C ARG A 40 4.51 2.47 13.34
N ALA A 41 5.14 1.43 12.78
CA ALA A 41 5.83 1.53 11.50
C ALA A 41 4.87 1.94 10.36
N PHE A 42 3.65 1.39 10.31
CA PHE A 42 2.64 1.83 9.33
C PHE A 42 2.29 3.31 9.51
N PHE A 43 2.10 3.80 10.73
CA PHE A 43 1.85 5.21 10.97
C PHE A 43 2.99 6.11 10.47
N ILE A 44 4.24 5.74 10.76
CA ILE A 44 5.44 6.47 10.31
C ILE A 44 5.52 6.47 8.78
N LEU A 45 5.33 5.32 8.14
CA LEU A 45 5.29 5.21 6.68
C LEU A 45 4.18 6.07 6.08
N GLY A 46 3.02 6.15 6.73
CA GLY A 46 1.93 7.01 6.30
C GLY A 46 2.29 8.50 6.33
N ILE A 47 2.93 8.96 7.41
CA ILE A 47 3.42 10.34 7.54
C ILE A 47 4.48 10.68 6.50
N ILE A 48 5.31 9.71 6.09
CA ILE A 48 6.33 9.94 5.07
C ILE A 48 5.69 9.96 3.68
N PHE A 49 4.88 8.94 3.36
CA PHE A 49 4.42 8.70 1.99
C PHE A 49 3.30 9.65 1.58
N ALA A 50 2.44 10.09 2.50
CA ALA A 50 1.35 11.01 2.19
C ALA A 50 1.86 12.36 1.63
N PRO A 51 2.73 13.12 2.33
CA PRO A 51 3.29 14.36 1.78
C PRO A 51 4.27 14.10 0.63
N MET A 52 5.04 13.01 0.67
CA MET A 52 5.97 12.67 -0.42
C MET A 52 5.24 12.45 -1.75
N GLY A 53 4.10 11.74 -1.75
CA GLY A 53 3.30 11.54 -2.95
C GLY A 53 2.76 12.85 -3.53
N ILE A 54 2.37 13.81 -2.66
CA ILE A 54 1.93 15.13 -3.08
C ILE A 54 3.09 15.86 -3.77
N VAL A 55 4.25 15.94 -3.12
CA VAL A 55 5.44 16.60 -3.67
C VAL A 55 5.85 15.99 -5.02
N LEU A 56 5.90 14.66 -5.10
CA LEU A 56 6.25 13.96 -6.34
C LEU A 56 5.20 14.15 -7.44
N SER A 57 3.92 14.28 -7.09
CA SER A 57 2.87 14.53 -8.07
C SER A 57 2.99 15.91 -8.74
N VAL A 58 3.48 16.89 -7.99
CA VAL A 58 3.70 18.26 -8.47
C VAL A 58 4.98 18.35 -9.29
N ILE A 59 6.06 17.68 -8.87
CA ILE A 59 7.38 17.79 -9.52
C ILE A 59 7.51 16.89 -10.74
N VAL A 60 6.98 15.65 -10.70
CA VAL A 60 7.25 14.63 -11.71
C VAL A 60 6.04 14.34 -12.57
N THR A 61 4.94 13.85 -11.97
CA THR A 61 3.70 13.53 -12.70
C THR A 61 2.53 13.27 -11.77
N TRP A 62 1.34 13.71 -12.16
CA TRP A 62 0.08 13.50 -11.43
C TRP A 62 -0.24 12.02 -11.16
N ALA A 63 0.29 11.10 -11.97
CA ALA A 63 0.12 9.66 -11.75
C ALA A 63 0.70 9.18 -10.40
N LEU A 64 1.62 9.94 -9.78
CA LEU A 64 2.21 9.61 -8.48
C LEU A 64 1.34 9.95 -7.27
N LEU A 65 0.13 10.52 -7.48
CA LEU A 65 -0.87 10.64 -6.42
C LEU A 65 -1.25 9.30 -5.78
N GLY A 66 -1.02 8.19 -6.47
CA GLY A 66 -1.15 6.84 -5.90
C GLY A 66 -0.27 6.62 -4.66
N ILE A 67 0.89 7.27 -4.59
CA ILE A 67 1.79 7.22 -3.40
C ILE A 67 1.13 7.94 -2.23
N THR A 68 0.47 9.07 -2.47
CA THR A 68 -0.30 9.79 -1.45
C THR A 68 -1.41 8.92 -0.91
N ALA A 69 -2.18 8.26 -1.79
CA ALA A 69 -3.26 7.36 -1.40
C ALA A 69 -2.73 6.20 -0.53
N LEU A 70 -1.60 5.61 -0.90
CA LEU A 70 -0.94 4.56 -0.13
C LEU A 70 -0.46 5.05 1.24
N GLY A 71 0.10 6.27 1.30
CA GLY A 71 0.46 6.93 2.54
C GLY A 71 -0.73 7.14 3.46
N VAL A 72 -1.86 7.62 2.93
CA VAL A 72 -3.11 7.78 3.71
C VAL A 72 -3.61 6.43 4.24
N ILE A 73 -3.57 5.37 3.44
CA ILE A 73 -3.96 4.01 3.88
C ILE A 73 -3.08 3.56 5.06
N TYR A 74 -1.76 3.71 4.97
CA TYR A 74 -0.85 3.36 6.07
C TYR A 74 -1.09 4.19 7.33
N LEU A 75 -1.38 5.48 7.15
CA LEU A 75 -1.71 6.39 8.24
C LEU A 75 -2.99 5.94 8.97
N ILE A 76 -4.03 5.55 8.21
CA ILE A 76 -5.29 5.01 8.76
C ILE A 76 -5.05 3.67 9.48
N ILE A 77 -4.30 2.75 8.89
CA ILE A 77 -4.00 1.44 9.50
C ILE A 77 -3.25 1.64 10.82
N GLY A 78 -2.24 2.51 10.82
CA GLY A 78 -1.43 2.81 11.99
C GLY A 78 -2.22 3.51 13.11
N LEU A 79 -3.08 4.48 12.77
CA LEU A 79 -3.93 5.17 13.75
C LEU A 79 -5.06 4.30 14.31
N THR A 80 -5.71 3.51 13.45
CA THR A 80 -6.80 2.61 13.86
C THR A 80 -6.32 1.54 14.84
N ASN A 81 -5.05 1.12 14.74
CA ASN A 81 -4.44 0.13 15.63
C ASN A 81 -3.44 0.77 16.60
N ARG A 82 -3.68 2.03 17.01
CA ARG A 82 -2.81 2.73 17.97
C ARG A 82 -2.66 2.00 19.30
N ASP A 83 -3.70 1.29 19.73
CA ASP A 83 -3.72 0.43 20.90
C ASP A 83 -2.66 -0.68 20.87
N LYS A 84 -2.20 -1.09 19.67
CA LYS A 84 -1.22 -2.17 19.46
C LYS A 84 0.18 -1.64 19.16
N TRP A 85 0.45 -0.36 19.40
CA TRP A 85 1.77 0.20 19.20
C TRP A 85 2.74 -0.40 20.21
N LYS A 86 3.76 -1.10 19.71
CA LYS A 86 4.85 -1.60 20.53
C LYS A 86 5.65 -0.38 21.01
N THR A 87 5.71 -0.22 22.33
CA THR A 87 6.40 0.89 23.00
C THR A 87 7.86 0.56 23.17
#